data_AF-K2BAW1-F1
#
_entry.id   AF-K2BAW1-F1
#
_cell.length_a   1.000
_cell.length_b   1.000
_cell.length_c   1.000
_cell.angle_alpha   90.00
_cell.angle_beta   90.00
_cell.angle_gamma   90.00
#
_symmetry.space_group_name_H-M   'P 1'
#
loop_
_entity.id
_entity.type
_entity.pdbx_description
1 polymer ?
#
loop_
_entity_poly.entity_id
_entity_poly.type
_entity_poly.pdbx_seq_one_letter_code
_entity_poly.pdbx_strand_id
1 'polypeptide(L)'
;MKKIVKSSTLGVTLLEIMLVLAVAAMIIVMSIRYYQSATSSQQANAVLQMIQNITASADGMAQGSGSYVQGGVDTASIQALMPNNSLTTPWGSTITINADTDNNYSVSIAAMPAQVCNQIKPRLASNPKYVGVSTISCGTTGPVSFQYVYDSQQ
;
A
#
# COMPACT_ATOMS: atom_id res chain seq x y z
N MET A 1 52.44 -8.73 51.91
CA MET A 1 51.13 -8.05 51.75
C MET A 1 50.87 -7.81 50.27
N LYS A 2 50.01 -8.63 49.64
CA LYS A 2 49.68 -8.53 48.21
C LYS A 2 48.55 -7.51 48.04
N LYS A 3 48.85 -6.33 47.50
CA LYS A 3 47.85 -5.30 47.19
C LYS A 3 47.03 -5.76 45.98
N ILE A 4 45.74 -6.01 46.21
CA ILE A 4 44.76 -6.25 45.16
C ILE A 4 44.42 -4.88 44.55
N VAL A 5 45.03 -4.57 43.40
CA VAL A 5 44.64 -3.41 42.57
C VAL A 5 44.05 -3.98 41.29
N LYS A 6 42.74 -4.24 41.23
CA LYS A 6 42.08 -4.62 39.98
C LYS A 6 40.55 -4.48 40.04
N SER A 7 40.03 -3.25 40.07
CA SER A 7 38.57 -3.03 39.99
C SER A 7 38.14 -1.86 39.11
N SER A 8 39.05 -0.99 38.63
CA SER A 8 38.66 0.20 37.85
C SER A 8 38.40 -0.09 36.36
N THR A 9 38.98 -1.17 35.80
CA THR A 9 38.77 -1.55 34.40
C THR A 9 37.40 -2.16 34.14
N LEU A 10 36.82 -2.85 35.13
CA LEU A 10 35.50 -3.48 35.04
C LEU A 10 34.35 -2.46 34.89
N GLY A 11 34.48 -1.28 35.53
CA GLY A 11 33.51 -0.19 35.40
C GLY A 11 33.56 0.51 34.04
N VAL A 12 34.76 0.65 33.48
CA VAL A 12 34.96 1.21 32.13
C VAL A 12 34.42 0.26 31.06
N THR A 13 34.69 -1.05 31.17
CA THR A 13 34.17 -2.03 30.20
C THR A 13 32.65 -2.16 30.23
N LEU A 14 32.01 -1.93 31.38
CA LEU A 14 30.54 -1.94 31.50
C LEU A 14 29.92 -0.72 30.82
N LEU A 15 30.53 0.46 30.99
CA LEU A 15 30.09 1.70 30.31
C LEU A 15 30.30 1.62 28.78
N GLU A 16 31.40 0.99 28.35
CA GLU A 16 31.72 0.85 26.94
C GLU A 16 30.74 -0.09 26.22
N ILE A 17 30.35 -1.19 26.85
CA ILE A 17 29.33 -2.11 26.32
C ILE A 17 27.95 -1.45 26.30
N MET A 18 27.60 -0.64 27.30
CA MET A 18 26.35 0.13 27.33
C MET A 18 26.28 1.16 26.20
N LEU A 19 27.39 1.84 25.91
CA LEU A 19 27.47 2.78 24.80
C LEU A 19 27.34 2.06 23.45
N VAL A 20 28.01 0.91 23.26
CA VAL A 20 27.89 0.11 22.03
C VAL A 20 26.47 -0.40 21.84
N LEU A 21 25.81 -0.88 22.90
CA LEU A 21 24.40 -1.30 22.85
C LEU A 21 23.47 -0.14 22.48
N ALA A 22 23.70 1.05 23.02
CA ALA A 22 22.90 2.23 22.69
C ALA A 22 23.04 2.62 21.21
N VAL A 23 24.26 2.61 20.68
CA VAL A 23 24.52 2.90 19.25
C VAL A 23 23.92 1.82 18.35
N ALA A 24 24.10 0.55 18.70
CA ALA A 24 23.53 -0.57 17.94
C ALA A 24 21.99 -0.50 17.89
N ALA A 25 21.35 -0.20 19.02
CA ALA A 25 19.90 -0.04 19.08
C ALA A 25 19.40 1.13 18.21
N MET A 26 20.09 2.27 18.21
CA MET A 26 19.73 3.42 17.37
C MET A 26 19.80 3.07 15.87
N ILE A 27 20.85 2.35 15.44
CA ILE A 27 21.00 1.91 14.05
C ILE A 27 19.84 0.98 13.67
N ILE A 28 19.53 -0.02 14.50
CA ILE A 28 18.44 -0.98 14.23
C ILE A 28 17.09 -0.26 14.07
N VAL A 29 16.78 0.70 14.94
CA VAL A 29 15.53 1.47 14.87
C VAL A 29 15.45 2.28 13.58
N MET A 30 16.54 2.94 13.17
CA MET A 30 16.57 3.67 11.90
C MET A 30 16.42 2.73 10.70
N SER A 31 17.10 1.58 10.70
CA SER A 31 16.98 0.58 9.63
C SER A 31 15.56 0.04 9.49
N ILE A 32 14.87 -0.25 10.62
CA ILE A 32 13.49 -0.73 10.59
C ILE A 32 12.56 0.34 10.01
N ARG A 33 12.68 1.60 10.46
CA ARG A 33 11.85 2.70 9.94
C ARG A 33 12.08 2.92 8.45
N TYR A 34 13.34 2.89 8.02
CA TYR A 34 13.69 3.02 6.61
C TYR A 34 13.12 1.87 5.78
N TYR A 35 13.26 0.62 6.25
CA TYR A 35 12.71 -0.54 5.57
C TYR A 35 11.19 -0.45 5.43
N GLN A 36 10.48 -0.11 6.52
CA GLN A 36 9.02 0.08 6.48
C GLN A 36 8.60 1.18 5.49
N SER A 37 9.32 2.30 5.45
CA SER A 37 9.07 3.37 4.49
C SER A 37 9.29 2.89 3.05
N ALA A 38 10.42 2.23 2.77
CA ALA A 38 10.75 1.73 1.44
C ALA A 38 9.72 0.69 0.95
N THR A 39 9.36 -0.27 1.80
CA THR A 39 8.32 -1.26 1.51
C THR A 39 6.98 -0.57 1.21
N SER A 40 6.56 0.40 2.03
CA SER A 40 5.30 1.11 1.80
C SER A 40 5.27 1.86 0.46
N SER A 41 6.39 2.46 0.05
CA SER A 41 6.51 3.15 -1.23
C SER A 41 6.49 2.18 -2.41
N GLN A 42 7.17 1.03 -2.30
CA GLN A 42 7.12 -0.02 -3.32
C GLN A 42 5.70 -0.56 -3.48
N GLN A 43 5.03 -0.85 -2.37
CA GLN A 43 3.65 -1.33 -2.37
C GLN A 43 2.69 -0.28 -2.96
N ALA A 44 2.84 1.01 -2.62
CA ALA A 44 2.03 2.08 -3.18
C ALA A 44 2.18 2.20 -4.70
N ASN A 45 3.41 2.09 -5.22
CA ASN A 45 3.64 2.13 -6.67
C ASN A 45 3.06 0.91 -7.37
N ALA A 46 3.21 -0.29 -6.79
CA ALA A 46 2.65 -1.52 -7.34
C ALA A 46 1.12 -1.46 -7.42
N VAL A 47 0.45 -0.95 -6.38
CA VAL A 47 -1.01 -0.80 -6.35
C VAL A 47 -1.47 0.26 -7.35
N LEU A 48 -0.74 1.38 -7.48
CA LEU A 48 -1.07 2.41 -8.46
C LEU A 48 -1.01 1.87 -9.89
N GLN A 49 0.02 1.08 -10.22
CA GLN A 49 0.12 0.38 -11.50
C GLN A 49 -1.04 -0.61 -11.69
N MET A 50 -1.40 -1.35 -10.64
CA MET A 50 -2.55 -2.25 -10.67
C MET A 50 -3.86 -1.51 -10.97
N ILE A 51 -4.10 -0.38 -10.30
CA ILE A 51 -5.28 0.47 -10.54
C ILE A 51 -5.31 0.98 -11.97
N GLN A 52 -4.18 1.46 -12.50
CA GLN A 52 -4.08 1.89 -13.90
C GLN A 52 -4.37 0.76 -14.89
N ASN A 53 -3.87 -0.45 -14.61
CA ASN A 53 -4.15 -1.63 -15.43
C ASN A 53 -5.63 -2.03 -15.35
N ILE A 54 -6.24 -1.99 -14.15
CA ILE A 54 -7.69 -2.21 -13.98
C ILE A 54 -8.48 -1.21 -14.82
N THR A 55 -8.14 0.08 -14.76
CA THR A 55 -8.80 1.10 -15.56
C THR A 55 -8.64 0.84 -17.05
N ALA A 56 -7.44 0.53 -17.52
CA ALA A 56 -7.20 0.23 -18.94
C ALA A 56 -7.96 -1.02 -19.41
N SER A 57 -8.02 -2.07 -18.59
CA SER A 57 -8.78 -3.29 -18.90
C SER A 57 -10.29 -3.03 -18.91
N ALA A 58 -10.81 -2.30 -17.92
CA ALA A 58 -12.23 -1.95 -17.85
C ALA A 58 -12.64 -1.07 -19.04
N ASP A 59 -11.84 -0.05 -19.38
CA ASP A 59 -12.08 0.82 -20.53
C ASP A 59 -11.98 0.04 -21.85
N GLY A 60 -11.05 -0.92 -21.95
CA GLY A 60 -10.92 -1.81 -23.11
C GLY A 60 -12.15 -2.70 -23.31
N MET A 61 -12.74 -3.21 -22.21
CA MET A 61 -13.96 -4.00 -22.26
C MET A 61 -15.19 -3.16 -22.60
N ALA A 62 -15.30 -1.97 -22.00
CA ALA A 62 -16.40 -1.04 -22.25
C ALA A 62 -16.34 -0.40 -23.65
N GLN A 63 -15.19 -0.37 -24.33
CA GLN A 63 -15.07 0.20 -25.67
C GLN A 63 -15.97 -0.49 -26.72
N GLY A 64 -16.20 -1.79 -26.60
CA GLY A 64 -17.03 -2.54 -27.56
C GLY A 64 -18.53 -2.34 -27.38
N SER A 65 -18.98 -2.14 -26.14
CA SER A 65 -20.39 -2.01 -25.77
C SER A 65 -20.83 -0.56 -25.48
N GLY A 66 -19.88 0.34 -25.24
CA GLY A 66 -20.14 1.67 -24.68
C GLY A 66 -20.62 1.66 -23.22
N SER A 67 -20.56 0.50 -22.54
CA SER A 67 -21.07 0.33 -21.17
C SER A 67 -20.18 -0.62 -20.36
N TYR A 68 -19.82 -0.22 -19.13
CA TYR A 68 -19.09 -1.12 -18.21
C TYR A 68 -19.94 -2.33 -17.78
N VAL A 69 -21.26 -2.15 -17.60
CA VAL A 69 -22.17 -3.25 -17.23
C VAL A 69 -22.34 -4.23 -18.40
N GLN A 70 -22.68 -3.73 -19.60
CA GLN A 70 -22.86 -4.59 -20.78
C GLN A 70 -21.53 -5.16 -21.29
N GLY A 71 -20.43 -4.44 -21.06
CA GLY A 71 -19.07 -4.91 -21.33
C GLY A 71 -18.64 -6.05 -20.40
N GLY A 72 -19.41 -6.34 -19.34
CA GLY A 72 -19.12 -7.42 -18.40
C GLY A 72 -17.98 -7.09 -17.42
N VAL A 73 -17.80 -5.82 -17.06
CA VAL A 73 -16.77 -5.42 -16.11
C VAL A 73 -17.11 -5.93 -14.71
N ASP A 74 -16.43 -6.99 -14.32
CA ASP A 74 -16.47 -7.57 -12.98
C ASP A 74 -15.07 -8.02 -12.55
N THR A 75 -14.97 -8.48 -11.30
CA THR A 75 -13.69 -8.94 -10.74
C THR A 75 -13.08 -10.07 -11.57
N ALA A 76 -13.88 -11.05 -11.99
CA ALA A 76 -13.39 -12.24 -12.71
C ALA A 76 -12.86 -11.90 -14.11
N SER A 77 -13.58 -11.04 -14.84
CA SER A 77 -13.23 -10.65 -16.20
C SER A 77 -12.00 -9.76 -16.22
N ILE A 78 -11.90 -8.80 -15.29
CA ILE A 78 -10.68 -7.99 -15.15
C ILE A 78 -9.51 -8.85 -14.70
N GLN A 79 -9.71 -9.76 -13.75
CA GLN A 79 -8.67 -10.68 -13.31
C GLN A 79 -8.12 -11.51 -14.47
N ALA A 80 -8.96 -11.97 -15.39
CA ALA A 80 -8.51 -12.71 -16.57
C ALA A 80 -7.61 -11.91 -17.52
N LEU A 81 -7.69 -10.57 -17.47
CA LEU A 81 -6.89 -9.64 -18.27
C LEU A 81 -5.62 -9.15 -17.55
N MET A 82 -5.46 -9.50 -16.27
CA MET A 82 -4.27 -9.15 -15.48
C MET A 82 -3.11 -10.12 -15.71
N PRO A 83 -1.85 -9.66 -15.59
CA PRO A 83 -0.70 -10.55 -15.53
C PRO A 83 -0.88 -11.61 -14.43
N ASN A 84 -0.66 -12.88 -14.78
CA ASN A 84 -0.84 -14.04 -13.88
C ASN A 84 -2.27 -14.28 -13.39
N ASN A 85 -3.28 -13.68 -14.03
CA ASN A 85 -4.68 -13.86 -13.68
C ASN A 85 -4.95 -13.58 -12.18
N SER A 86 -4.33 -12.54 -11.63
CA SER A 86 -4.40 -12.23 -10.20
C SER A 86 -4.69 -10.77 -9.91
N LEU A 87 -5.69 -10.53 -9.05
CA LEU A 87 -6.04 -9.24 -8.46
C LEU A 87 -5.72 -9.25 -6.96
N THR A 88 -4.46 -9.57 -6.65
CA THR A 88 -3.96 -9.65 -5.28
C THR A 88 -2.98 -8.52 -5.03
N THR A 89 -3.22 -7.76 -3.96
CA THR A 89 -2.34 -6.68 -3.52
C THR A 89 -0.99 -7.21 -3.00
N PRO A 90 0.06 -6.37 -2.93
CA PRO A 90 1.38 -6.78 -2.41
C PRO A 90 1.38 -7.32 -0.97
N TRP A 91 0.33 -7.04 -0.18
CA TRP A 91 0.15 -7.54 1.18
C TRP A 91 -0.86 -8.70 1.27
N GLY A 92 -1.31 -9.24 0.14
CA GLY A 92 -2.10 -10.46 0.07
C GLY A 92 -3.62 -10.28 0.15
N SER A 93 -4.13 -9.05 0.16
CA SER A 93 -5.58 -8.78 0.11
C SER A 93 -6.11 -8.80 -1.32
N THR A 94 -7.35 -9.24 -1.47
CA THR A 94 -8.07 -9.26 -2.75
C THR A 94 -8.62 -7.88 -3.11
N ILE A 95 -8.63 -7.58 -4.41
CA ILE A 95 -9.32 -6.43 -4.98
C ILE A 95 -10.63 -6.90 -5.59
N THR A 96 -11.75 -6.29 -5.20
CA THR A 96 -13.06 -6.54 -5.80
C THR A 96 -13.46 -5.37 -6.68
N ILE A 97 -14.03 -5.70 -7.84
CA ILE A 97 -14.45 -4.78 -8.89
C ILE A 97 -15.88 -5.15 -9.29
N ASN A 98 -16.76 -4.16 -9.34
CA ASN A 98 -18.13 -4.32 -9.83
C ASN A 98 -18.49 -3.13 -10.71
N ALA A 99 -19.06 -3.39 -11.89
CA ALA A 99 -19.75 -2.35 -12.64
C ALA A 99 -21.00 -1.89 -11.87
N ASP A 100 -21.13 -0.58 -11.63
CA ASP A 100 -22.28 -0.02 -10.92
C ASP A 100 -23.32 0.51 -11.92
N THR A 101 -22.87 1.18 -12.99
CA THR A 101 -23.70 1.70 -14.09
C THR A 101 -22.97 1.57 -15.43
N ASP A 102 -23.62 1.97 -16.52
CA ASP A 102 -23.00 1.97 -17.85
C ASP A 102 -21.71 2.80 -17.92
N ASN A 103 -21.55 3.82 -17.08
CA ASN A 103 -20.41 4.75 -17.14
C ASN A 103 -19.47 4.67 -15.94
N ASN A 104 -19.74 3.80 -14.96
CA ASN A 104 -18.89 3.70 -13.78
C ASN A 104 -18.79 2.29 -13.21
N TYR A 105 -17.71 2.08 -12.46
CA TYR A 105 -17.48 0.85 -11.70
C TYR A 105 -16.84 1.18 -10.35
N SER A 106 -17.14 0.38 -9.34
CA SER A 106 -16.55 0.48 -8.02
C SER A 106 -15.39 -0.49 -7.87
N VAL A 107 -14.35 -0.03 -7.17
CA VAL A 107 -13.20 -0.86 -6.78
C VAL A 107 -13.04 -0.78 -5.28
N SER A 108 -12.94 -1.95 -4.65
CA SER A 108 -12.72 -2.09 -3.22
C SER A 108 -11.47 -2.93 -2.96
N ILE A 109 -10.54 -2.36 -2.20
CA ILE A 109 -9.32 -3.01 -1.75
C ILE A 109 -9.44 -3.25 -0.25
N ALA A 110 -9.47 -4.53 0.13
CA ALA A 110 -9.51 -4.92 1.53
C ALA A 110 -8.15 -4.70 2.21
N ALA A 111 -8.22 -4.38 3.50
CA ALA A 111 -7.11 -4.36 4.44
C ALA A 111 -5.83 -3.62 3.98
N MET A 112 -5.99 -2.45 3.35
CA MET A 112 -4.88 -1.67 2.84
C MET A 112 -4.05 -1.05 3.98
N PRO A 113 -2.71 -1.16 4.01
CA PRO A 113 -1.90 -0.52 5.05
C PRO A 113 -2.06 1.01 5.04
N ALA A 114 -2.22 1.61 6.23
CA ALA A 114 -2.41 3.06 6.40
C ALA A 114 -1.33 3.91 5.68
N GLN A 115 -0.06 3.49 5.73
CA GLN A 115 1.05 4.17 5.09
C GLN A 115 0.91 4.17 3.56
N VAL A 116 0.46 3.05 2.97
CA VAL A 116 0.19 2.94 1.54
C VAL A 116 -0.98 3.85 1.16
N CYS A 117 -2.06 3.85 1.96
CA CYS A 117 -3.22 4.72 1.77
C CYS A 117 -2.83 6.19 1.66
N ASN A 118 -2.06 6.67 2.63
CA ASN A 118 -1.64 8.05 2.70
C ASN A 118 -0.77 8.46 1.49
N GLN A 119 -0.09 7.51 0.84
CA GLN A 119 0.67 7.78 -0.38
C GLN A 119 -0.19 7.76 -1.65
N ILE A 120 -1.15 6.83 -1.78
CA ILE A 120 -1.94 6.69 -3.01
C ILE A 120 -3.11 7.66 -3.10
N LYS A 121 -3.74 7.99 -1.96
CA LYS A 121 -4.90 8.88 -1.89
C LYS A 121 -4.69 10.20 -2.64
N PRO A 122 -3.63 11.00 -2.37
CA PRO A 122 -3.42 12.27 -3.08
C PRO A 122 -3.11 12.08 -4.57
N ARG A 123 -2.54 10.93 -4.96
CA ARG A 123 -2.19 10.64 -6.37
C ARG A 123 -3.41 10.27 -7.20
N LEU A 124 -4.40 9.61 -6.60
CA LEU A 124 -5.66 9.26 -7.26
C LEU A 124 -6.65 10.43 -7.21
N ALA A 125 -6.70 11.15 -6.10
CA ALA A 125 -7.57 12.32 -5.93
C ALA A 125 -7.21 13.50 -6.86
N SER A 126 -6.04 13.48 -7.52
CA SER A 126 -5.67 14.48 -8.53
C SER A 126 -6.43 14.31 -9.85
N ASN A 127 -7.02 13.14 -10.09
CA ASN A 127 -7.82 12.86 -11.27
C ASN A 127 -9.31 12.75 -10.88
N PRO A 128 -10.19 13.62 -11.43
CA PRO A 128 -11.60 13.69 -11.04
C PRO A 128 -12.40 12.43 -11.37
N LYS A 129 -11.89 11.58 -12.28
CA LYS A 129 -12.49 10.28 -12.61
C LYS A 129 -12.53 9.32 -11.43
N TYR A 130 -11.61 9.45 -10.46
CA TYR A 130 -11.61 8.63 -9.25
C TYR A 130 -12.43 9.29 -8.15
N VAL A 131 -13.74 9.07 -8.20
CA VAL A 131 -14.73 9.61 -7.27
C VAL A 131 -14.65 8.89 -5.92
N GLY A 132 -14.84 9.66 -4.83
CA GLY A 132 -14.85 9.14 -3.47
C GLY A 132 -13.46 8.96 -2.83
N VAL A 133 -12.37 9.08 -3.58
CA VAL A 133 -11.00 8.94 -3.03
C VAL A 133 -10.69 9.99 -1.95
N SER A 134 -11.18 11.22 -2.12
CA SER A 134 -10.93 12.33 -1.20
C SER A 134 -11.53 12.11 0.19
N THR A 135 -12.63 11.35 0.29
CA THR A 135 -13.34 11.07 1.55
C THR A 135 -12.78 9.88 2.32
N ILE A 136 -11.89 9.08 1.71
CA ILE A 136 -11.26 7.92 2.36
C ILE A 136 -10.41 8.35 3.56
N SER A 137 -10.66 7.73 4.71
CA SER A 137 -9.83 7.89 5.90
C SER A 137 -8.73 6.84 5.93
N CYS A 138 -7.48 7.29 5.76
CA CYS A 138 -6.32 6.42 5.70
C CYS A 138 -5.77 5.97 7.06
N GLY A 139 -6.29 6.53 8.17
CA GLY A 139 -5.79 6.26 9.51
C GLY A 139 -4.29 6.53 9.69
N THR A 140 -3.78 6.17 10.85
CA THR A 140 -2.34 6.22 11.18
C THR A 140 -1.77 4.85 11.53
N THR A 141 -2.63 3.86 11.79
CA THR A 141 -2.27 2.48 12.13
C THR A 141 -3.28 1.50 11.55
N GLY A 142 -2.80 0.29 11.24
CA GLY A 142 -3.65 -0.83 10.85
C GLY A 142 -4.15 -0.83 9.39
N PRO A 143 -4.87 -1.89 9.02
CA PRO A 143 -5.51 -2.02 7.71
C PRO A 143 -6.74 -1.12 7.60
N VAL A 144 -6.87 -0.39 6.49
CA VAL A 144 -8.03 0.45 6.14
C VAL A 144 -8.76 -0.11 4.92
N SER A 145 -10.07 0.10 4.87
CA SER A 145 -10.87 -0.17 3.66
C SER A 145 -10.67 0.96 2.66
N PHE A 146 -10.20 0.63 1.45
CA PHE A 146 -10.04 1.60 0.37
C PHE A 146 -11.07 1.31 -0.72
N GLN A 147 -12.04 2.21 -0.89
CA GLN A 147 -13.07 2.08 -1.90
C GLN A 147 -13.18 3.37 -2.70
N TYR A 148 -13.24 3.24 -4.02
CA TYR A 148 -13.48 4.35 -4.93
C TYR A 148 -14.40 3.92 -6.05
N VAL A 149 -14.98 4.91 -6.73
CA VAL A 149 -15.74 4.72 -7.97
C VAL A 149 -14.95 5.39 -9.09
N TYR A 150 -14.75 4.68 -10.20
CA TYR A 150 -14.25 5.28 -11.42
C TYR A 150 -15.43 5.68 -12.30
N ASP A 151 -15.51 6.95 -12.67
CA ASP A 151 -16.54 7.52 -13.54
C ASP A 151 -15.89 8.03 -14.84
N SER A 152 -16.32 7.49 -15.97
CA SER A 152 -15.75 7.83 -17.29
C SER A 152 -16.17 9.21 -17.80
N GLN A 153 -17.22 9.81 -17.22
CA GLN A 153 -17.85 11.06 -17.66
C GLN A 153 -17.34 12.30 -16.90
N GLN A 154 -16.52 12.12 -15.86
CA GLN A 154 -15.83 13.21 -15.14
C GLN A 154 -14.56 13.66 -15.88
#